data_AF-A0A7W4A5U5-F1
#
_entry.id   AF-A0A7W4A5U5-F1
#
_cell.length_a   1.000
_cell.length_b   1.000
_cell.length_c   1.000
_cell.angle_alpha   90.00
_cell.angle_beta   90.00
_cell.angle_gamma   90.00
#
_symmetry.space_group_name_H-M   'P 1'
#
loop_
_entity.id
_entity.type
_entity.pdbx_description
1 polymer ?
#
loop_
_entity_poly.entity_id
_entity_poly.type
_entity_poly.pdbx_seq_one_letter_code
_entity_poly.pdbx_strand_id
1 'polypeptide(L)'
;TSDEDGNDVTVTVDDIINYQVVGNEVLLTAAGAALVNSGAALPEFTLTPNDGTINGETDSATPVVNTVNDAPEVTITNTNAFTEDDGSAVENAVVATFDTSDEDGNDVTVTVDDIINYQVVGNEVLLTAAGAALVNSGAALPEFT
;
A
#
# COMPACT_ATOMS: atom_id res chain seq x y z
N THR A 1 -12.49 36.31 -11.32
CA THR A 1 -12.55 37.62 -10.64
C THR A 1 -11.85 38.62 -11.53
N SER A 2 -12.37 39.83 -11.70
CA SER A 2 -11.73 40.86 -12.53
C SER A 2 -10.69 41.63 -11.72
N ASP A 3 -9.62 42.09 -12.36
CA ASP A 3 -8.67 43.05 -11.76
C ASP A 3 -9.19 44.50 -11.88
N GLU A 4 -8.38 45.47 -11.42
CA GLU A 4 -8.74 46.89 -11.47
C GLU A 4 -8.90 47.43 -12.90
N ASP A 5 -8.31 46.74 -13.88
CA ASP A 5 -8.32 47.12 -15.31
C ASP A 5 -9.42 46.39 -16.12
N GLY A 6 -10.13 45.44 -15.50
CA GLY A 6 -11.27 44.73 -16.09
C GLY A 6 -10.90 43.49 -16.91
N ASN A 7 -9.67 42.99 -16.78
CA ASN A 7 -9.22 41.77 -17.44
C ASN A 7 -9.69 40.52 -16.70
N ASP A 8 -9.76 39.40 -17.44
CA ASP A 8 -10.00 38.09 -16.84
C ASP A 8 -8.76 37.63 -16.08
N VAL A 9 -8.90 37.38 -14.78
CA VAL A 9 -7.82 36.82 -13.95
C VAL A 9 -7.83 35.30 -14.01
N THR A 10 -6.67 34.73 -14.25
CA THR A 10 -6.39 33.30 -14.13
C THR A 10 -5.55 33.03 -12.87
N VAL A 11 -5.59 31.79 -12.36
CA VAL A 11 -4.78 31.37 -11.21
C VAL A 11 -4.07 30.08 -11.57
N THR A 12 -2.76 30.04 -11.33
CA THR A 12 -1.93 28.84 -11.50
C THR A 12 -1.46 28.30 -10.15
N VAL A 13 -1.30 26.99 -10.07
CA VAL A 13 -0.63 26.31 -8.96
C VAL A 13 0.76 25.86 -9.42
N ASP A 14 1.76 25.98 -8.55
CA ASP A 14 3.14 25.57 -8.82
C ASP A 14 3.32 24.04 -8.86
N ASP A 15 2.69 23.33 -7.93
CA ASP A 15 2.67 21.87 -7.89
C ASP A 15 1.48 21.31 -8.70
N ILE A 16 1.67 21.25 -10.00
CA ILE A 16 0.72 20.64 -10.94
C ILE A 16 0.72 19.10 -10.89
N ILE A 17 1.65 18.49 -10.14
CA ILE A 17 1.72 17.04 -10.00
C ILE A 17 0.63 16.61 -9.03
N ASN A 18 0.51 17.26 -7.87
CA ASN A 18 -0.43 16.89 -6.82
C ASN A 18 -1.74 17.69 -6.85
N TYR A 19 -1.73 18.88 -7.45
CA TYR A 19 -2.87 19.79 -7.47
C TYR A 19 -3.26 20.25 -8.86
N GLN A 20 -4.52 20.64 -9.01
CA GLN A 20 -5.02 21.35 -10.18
C GLN A 20 -5.99 22.45 -9.76
N VAL A 21 -5.94 23.58 -10.45
CA VAL A 21 -6.93 24.67 -10.26
C VAL A 21 -8.08 24.47 -11.23
N VAL A 22 -9.31 24.41 -10.71
CA VAL A 22 -10.54 24.34 -11.52
C VAL A 22 -11.47 25.46 -11.08
N GLY A 23 -11.58 26.49 -11.91
CA GLY A 23 -12.29 27.72 -11.54
C GLY A 23 -11.63 28.38 -10.32
N ASN A 24 -12.32 28.34 -9.18
CA ASN A 24 -11.86 28.90 -7.90
C ASN A 24 -11.48 27.83 -6.86
N GLU A 25 -11.43 26.56 -7.25
CA GLU A 25 -11.11 25.44 -6.38
C GLU A 25 -9.74 24.87 -6.70
N VAL A 26 -9.04 24.40 -5.67
CA VAL A 26 -7.84 23.57 -5.80
C VAL A 26 -8.25 22.13 -5.52
N LEU A 27 -8.14 21.28 -6.53
CA LEU A 27 -8.49 19.86 -6.46
C LEU A 27 -7.22 19.02 -6.46
N LEU A 28 -7.29 17.82 -5.87
CA LEU A 28 -6.23 16.83 -6.00
C LEU A 28 -6.24 16.20 -7.38
N THR A 29 -5.04 15.96 -7.92
CA THR A 29 -4.85 15.06 -9.05
C THR A 29 -4.88 13.60 -8.58
N ALA A 30 -4.73 12.66 -9.51
CA ALA A 30 -4.55 11.25 -9.17
C ALA A 30 -3.30 11.02 -8.29
N ALA A 31 -2.21 11.77 -8.49
CA ALA A 31 -1.01 11.64 -7.68
C ALA A 31 -1.22 12.20 -6.27
N GLY A 32 -1.86 13.37 -6.14
CA GLY A 32 -2.19 13.94 -4.84
C GLY A 32 -3.14 13.05 -4.04
N ALA A 33 -4.14 12.45 -4.70
CA ALA A 33 -5.03 11.48 -4.07
C ALA A 33 -4.31 10.20 -3.63
N ALA A 34 -3.34 9.72 -4.43
CA ALA A 34 -2.54 8.55 -4.07
C ALA A 34 -1.69 8.79 -2.81
N LEU A 35 -1.12 10.00 -2.64
CA LEU A 35 -0.40 10.37 -1.40
C LEU A 35 -1.31 10.29 -0.18
N VAL A 36 -2.52 10.87 -0.27
CA VAL A 36 -3.48 10.82 0.84
C VAL A 36 -3.88 9.38 1.17
N ASN A 37 -4.12 8.56 0.14
CA ASN A 37 -4.52 7.16 0.32
C ASN A 37 -3.39 6.25 0.83
N SER A 38 -2.13 6.68 0.72
CA SER A 38 -0.99 5.94 1.27
C SER A 38 -0.55 6.44 2.65
N GLY A 39 -1.40 7.22 3.33
CA GLY A 39 -1.05 7.86 4.60
C GLY A 39 0.07 8.91 4.50
N ALA A 40 0.42 9.40 3.30
CA ALA A 40 1.46 10.39 3.12
C ALA A 40 0.92 11.82 3.27
N ALA A 41 1.78 12.72 3.74
CA ALA A 41 1.47 14.14 3.77
C ALA A 41 1.40 14.73 2.36
N LEU A 42 0.51 15.69 2.17
CA LEU A 42 0.43 16.51 0.97
C LEU A 42 1.49 17.63 1.03
N PRO A 43 2.18 17.94 -0.08
CA PRO A 43 3.17 19.03 -0.11
C PRO A 43 2.50 20.40 -0.03
N GLU A 44 3.23 21.42 0.41
CA GLU A 44 2.80 22.81 0.25
C GLU A 44 2.63 23.16 -1.24
N PHE A 45 1.64 24.00 -1.55
CA PHE A 45 1.49 24.60 -2.87
C PHE A 45 1.34 26.12 -2.79
N THR A 46 1.67 26.78 -3.90
CA THR A 46 1.60 28.22 -4.09
C THR A 46 0.67 28.56 -5.24
N LEU A 47 -0.25 29.49 -5.02
CA LEU A 47 -1.10 30.06 -6.05
C LEU A 47 -0.53 31.38 -6.54
N THR A 48 -0.54 31.57 -7.87
CA THR A 48 -0.16 32.82 -8.52
C THR A 48 -1.32 33.31 -9.38
N PRO A 49 -1.97 34.44 -9.03
CA PRO A 49 -2.95 35.08 -9.90
C PRO A 49 -2.24 35.82 -11.05
N ASN A 50 -2.88 35.88 -12.22
CA ASN A 50 -2.37 36.60 -13.39
C ASN A 50 -3.54 37.26 -14.16
N ASP A 51 -3.40 38.54 -14.49
CA ASP A 51 -4.40 39.37 -15.21
C ASP A 51 -4.31 39.29 -16.75
N GLY A 52 -3.55 38.32 -17.27
CA GLY A 52 -3.19 38.19 -18.68
C GLY A 52 -1.90 38.91 -19.07
N THR A 53 -1.34 39.76 -18.19
CA THR A 53 -0.12 40.53 -18.46
C THR A 53 0.91 40.42 -17.35
N ILE A 54 0.49 40.49 -16.08
CA ILE A 54 1.36 40.55 -14.91
C ILE A 54 0.87 39.54 -13.87
N ASN A 55 1.84 38.90 -13.19
CA ASN A 55 1.56 38.07 -12.03
C ASN A 55 1.33 38.95 -10.80
N GLY A 56 0.26 38.66 -10.06
CA GLY A 56 0.00 39.29 -8.76
C GLY A 56 0.80 38.64 -7.63
N GLU A 57 0.48 39.07 -6.41
CA GLU A 57 1.06 38.50 -5.19
C GLU A 57 0.67 37.02 -5.03
N THR A 58 1.64 36.21 -4.61
CA THR A 58 1.43 34.78 -4.40
C THR A 58 0.90 34.49 -3.00
N ASP A 59 0.15 33.39 -2.85
CA ASP A 59 -0.27 32.88 -1.55
C ASP A 59 -0.05 31.37 -1.47
N SER A 60 0.37 30.86 -0.31
CA SER A 60 0.70 29.45 -0.13
C SER A 60 -0.17 28.78 0.93
N ALA A 61 -0.38 27.48 0.76
CA ALA A 61 -1.11 26.66 1.71
C ALA A 61 -0.50 25.27 1.79
N THR A 62 -0.45 24.74 3.02
CA THR A 62 -0.08 23.34 3.28
C THR A 62 -1.32 22.59 3.78
N PRO A 63 -1.90 21.69 2.97
CA PRO A 63 -3.00 20.85 3.41
C PRO A 63 -2.58 19.93 4.56
N VAL A 64 -3.46 19.77 5.56
CA VAL A 64 -3.27 18.79 6.63
C VAL A 64 -3.94 17.47 6.23
N VAL A 65 -3.17 16.39 6.21
CA VAL A 65 -3.68 15.02 6.05
C VAL A 65 -3.76 14.38 7.43
N ASN A 66 -4.97 14.00 7.85
CA ASN A 66 -5.16 13.21 9.06
C ASN A 66 -5.15 11.74 8.66
N THR A 67 -4.05 11.05 8.93
CA THR A 67 -3.88 9.65 8.56
C THR A 67 -4.52 8.74 9.61
N VAL A 68 -5.03 7.61 9.16
CA VAL A 68 -5.53 6.52 10.01
C VAL A 68 -4.82 5.27 9.55
N ASN A 69 -4.36 4.45 10.49
CA ASN A 69 -3.74 3.18 10.16
C ASN A 69 -4.78 2.23 9.57
N ASP A 70 -4.57 1.80 8.33
CA ASP A 70 -5.34 0.78 7.65
C ASP A 70 -4.91 -0.63 8.12
N ALA A 71 -5.75 -1.64 7.87
CA ALA A 71 -5.46 -3.00 8.29
C ALA A 71 -4.67 -3.71 7.19
N PRO A 72 -3.62 -4.50 7.51
CA PRO A 72 -2.89 -5.22 6.49
C PRO A 72 -3.74 -6.33 5.86
N GLU A 73 -3.47 -6.62 4.59
CA GLU A 73 -4.05 -7.74 3.84
C GLU A 73 -3.01 -8.86 3.65
N VAL A 74 -3.49 -10.10 3.66
CA VAL A 74 -2.70 -11.29 3.32
C VAL A 74 -3.45 -12.13 2.29
N THR A 75 -2.74 -12.57 1.26
CA THR A 75 -3.31 -13.43 0.20
C THR A 75 -2.41 -14.63 -0.03
N ILE A 76 -2.97 -15.84 0.10
CA ILE A 76 -2.28 -17.07 -0.30
C ILE A 76 -2.21 -17.11 -1.83
N THR A 77 -1.00 -17.18 -2.37
CA THR A 77 -0.74 -17.15 -3.81
C THR A 77 -0.58 -18.54 -4.41
N ASN A 78 -0.10 -19.50 -3.62
CA ASN A 78 0.03 -20.89 -4.04
C ASN A 78 0.00 -21.84 -2.84
N THR A 79 -0.39 -23.09 -3.10
CA THR A 79 -0.36 -24.19 -2.13
C THR A 79 0.20 -25.45 -2.79
N ASN A 80 1.06 -26.17 -2.09
CA ASN A 80 1.64 -27.42 -2.56
C ASN A 80 0.92 -28.62 -1.93
N ALA A 81 0.81 -29.69 -2.72
CA ALA A 81 0.37 -30.99 -2.23
C ALA A 81 1.58 -31.86 -1.92
N PHE A 82 1.44 -32.73 -0.93
CA PHE A 82 2.46 -33.70 -0.56
C PHE A 82 1.92 -35.13 -0.67
N THR A 83 2.80 -36.04 -1.07
CA THR A 83 2.52 -37.49 -1.09
C THR A 83 3.40 -38.16 -0.06
N GLU A 84 2.86 -39.14 0.67
CA GLU A 84 3.62 -39.99 1.61
C GLU A 84 4.81 -40.64 0.91
N ASP A 85 5.94 -40.73 1.62
CA ASP A 85 7.22 -41.29 1.16
C ASP A 85 7.84 -40.58 -0.05
N ASP A 86 7.28 -39.45 -0.50
CA ASP A 86 7.91 -38.65 -1.53
C ASP A 86 9.12 -37.91 -0.96
N GLY A 87 10.22 -37.89 -1.74
CA GLY A 87 11.44 -37.19 -1.35
C GLY A 87 11.27 -35.68 -1.16
N SER A 88 10.16 -35.08 -1.60
CA SER A 88 9.83 -33.67 -1.37
C SER A 88 9.18 -33.39 -0.01
N ALA A 89 8.69 -34.41 0.71
CA ALA A 89 8.05 -34.26 2.02
C ALA A 89 9.12 -34.17 3.14
N VAL A 90 9.90 -33.09 3.13
CA VAL A 90 11.03 -32.87 4.05
C VAL A 90 10.86 -31.56 4.84
N GLU A 91 11.64 -31.41 5.92
CA GLU A 91 11.72 -30.15 6.67
C GLU A 91 12.09 -28.98 5.74
N ASN A 92 11.47 -27.83 5.96
CA ASN A 92 11.55 -26.62 5.14
C ASN A 92 10.95 -26.76 3.73
N ALA A 93 10.23 -27.84 3.41
CA ALA A 93 9.48 -27.91 2.16
C ALA A 93 8.34 -26.88 2.17
N VAL A 94 8.18 -26.15 1.07
CA VAL A 94 7.16 -25.11 0.92
C VAL A 94 5.77 -25.73 0.85
N VAL A 95 4.93 -25.37 1.82
CA VAL A 95 3.51 -25.75 1.91
C VAL A 95 2.65 -24.74 1.17
N ALA A 96 2.91 -23.45 1.37
CA ALA A 96 2.20 -22.37 0.70
C ALA A 96 3.09 -21.15 0.54
N THR A 97 2.76 -20.31 -0.43
CA THR A 97 3.33 -18.97 -0.58
C THR A 97 2.21 -17.94 -0.41
N PHE A 98 2.55 -16.77 0.12
CA PHE A 98 1.60 -15.68 0.31
C PHE A 98 2.23 -14.33 0.02
N ASP A 99 1.39 -13.34 -0.26
CA ASP A 99 1.76 -11.94 -0.33
C ASP A 99 1.06 -11.16 0.79
N THR A 100 1.70 -10.07 1.22
CA THR A 100 1.13 -9.12 2.18
C THR A 100 1.16 -7.71 1.60
N SER A 101 0.17 -6.91 1.96
CA SER A 101 0.14 -5.48 1.66
C SER A 101 -0.40 -4.69 2.84
N ASP A 102 0.08 -3.45 2.95
CA ASP A 102 -0.35 -2.47 3.94
C ASP A 102 -0.28 -1.10 3.27
N GLU A 103 -1.41 -0.40 3.24
CA GLU A 103 -1.58 0.87 2.52
C GLU A 103 -0.70 2.00 3.11
N ASP A 104 -0.40 1.94 4.40
CA ASP A 104 0.45 2.91 5.11
C ASP A 104 1.95 2.58 4.98
N GLY A 105 2.28 1.43 4.37
CA GLY A 105 3.66 0.95 4.22
C GLY A 105 4.29 0.49 5.54
N ASN A 106 3.49 0.05 6.51
CA ASN A 106 3.99 -0.54 7.74
C ASN A 106 4.48 -1.98 7.54
N ASP A 107 5.39 -2.42 8.43
CA ASP A 107 5.90 -3.80 8.41
C ASP A 107 4.79 -4.79 8.80
N VAL A 108 4.49 -5.74 7.91
CA VAL A 108 3.52 -6.81 8.17
C VAL A 108 4.22 -8.05 8.73
N THR A 109 3.66 -8.62 9.80
CA THR A 109 4.11 -9.89 10.38
C THR A 109 3.03 -10.95 10.20
N VAL A 110 3.40 -12.11 9.67
CA VAL A 110 2.50 -13.26 9.48
C VAL A 110 2.89 -14.40 10.43
N THR A 111 1.88 -15.05 11.00
CA THR A 111 2.02 -16.22 11.86
C THR A 111 1.07 -17.32 11.40
N VAL A 112 1.39 -18.56 11.74
CA VAL A 112 0.50 -19.70 11.62
C VAL A 112 0.08 -20.15 13.01
N ASP A 113 -1.16 -20.62 13.14
CA ASP A 113 -1.71 -21.15 14.39
C ASP A 113 -1.06 -22.50 14.79
N ASP A 114 -0.79 -23.37 13.82
CA ASP A 114 -0.10 -24.65 14.02
C ASP A 114 1.42 -24.51 13.80
N ILE A 115 2.09 -23.99 14.82
CA ILE A 115 3.55 -23.87 14.86
C ILE A 115 4.28 -25.22 15.06
N ILE A 116 3.54 -26.32 15.28
CA ILE A 116 4.14 -27.64 15.45
C ILE A 116 4.45 -28.21 14.07
N ASN A 117 3.50 -28.15 13.15
CA ASN A 117 3.64 -28.72 11.81
C ASN A 117 4.16 -27.71 10.78
N TYR A 118 3.95 -26.41 11.02
CA TYR A 118 4.31 -25.35 10.10
C TYR A 118 5.19 -24.27 10.72
N GLN A 119 5.89 -23.54 9.86
CA GLN A 119 6.60 -22.31 10.23
C GLN A 119 6.51 -21.30 9.09
N VAL A 120 6.54 -20.01 9.44
CA VAL A 120 6.60 -18.92 8.45
C VAL A 120 8.06 -18.47 8.30
N VAL A 121 8.56 -18.44 7.07
CA VAL A 121 9.88 -17.88 6.74
C VAL A 121 9.74 -16.99 5.51
N GLY A 122 9.90 -15.69 5.70
CA GLY A 122 9.59 -14.72 4.65
C GLY A 122 8.13 -14.83 4.22
N ASN A 123 7.91 -15.03 2.92
CA ASN A 123 6.59 -15.15 2.28
C ASN A 123 6.15 -16.60 2.06
N GLU A 124 6.75 -17.54 2.79
CA GLU A 124 6.50 -18.97 2.66
C GLU A 124 6.04 -19.57 3.99
N VAL A 125 5.05 -20.45 3.91
CA VAL A 125 4.72 -21.41 4.96
C VAL A 125 5.45 -22.70 4.63
N LEU A 126 6.29 -23.17 5.54
CA LEU A 126 7.13 -24.34 5.37
C LEU A 126 6.75 -25.46 6.35
N LEU A 127 7.04 -26.71 5.98
CA LEU A 127 6.97 -27.83 6.92
C LEU A 127 8.08 -27.72 7.97
N THR A 128 7.73 -27.98 9.23
CA THR A 128 8.73 -28.33 10.25
C THR A 128 9.16 -29.79 10.10
N ALA A 129 10.15 -30.23 10.88
CA ALA A 129 10.48 -31.65 10.99
C ALA A 129 9.28 -32.52 11.41
N ALA A 130 8.38 -32.00 12.27
CA ALA A 130 7.20 -32.72 12.70
C ALA A 130 6.14 -32.81 11.58
N GLY A 131 5.91 -31.72 10.84
CA GLY A 131 5.00 -31.72 9.68
C GLY A 131 5.47 -32.69 8.59
N ALA A 132 6.77 -32.70 8.28
CA ALA A 132 7.36 -33.65 7.35
C ALA A 132 7.21 -35.11 7.81
N ALA A 133 7.45 -35.39 9.10
CA ALA A 133 7.24 -36.72 9.66
C ALA A 133 5.76 -37.14 9.63
N LEU A 134 4.84 -36.21 9.82
CA LEU A 134 3.41 -36.46 9.77
C LEU A 134 2.97 -36.90 8.36
N VAL A 135 3.40 -36.18 7.31
CA VAL A 135 3.17 -36.57 5.91
C VAL A 135 3.72 -37.96 5.61
N ASN A 136 4.97 -38.23 6.00
CA ASN A 136 5.63 -39.53 5.78
C ASN A 136 5.08 -40.66 6.65
N SER A 137 4.12 -40.39 7.54
CA SER A 137 3.39 -41.43 8.28
C SER A 137 2.05 -41.80 7.63
N GLY A 138 1.72 -41.18 6.49
CA GLY A 138 0.43 -41.33 5.80
C GLY A 138 -0.71 -40.54 6.48
N ALA A 139 -0.39 -39.72 7.47
CA ALA A 139 -1.37 -38.86 8.14
C ALA A 139 -1.61 -37.57 7.36
N ALA A 140 -2.85 -37.06 7.44
CA ALA A 140 -3.19 -35.78 6.85
C ALA A 140 -2.56 -34.62 7.64
N LEU A 141 -2.09 -33.62 6.91
CA LEU A 141 -1.65 -32.34 7.45
C LEU A 141 -2.85 -31.53 8.01
N PRO A 142 -2.74 -30.91 9.20
CA PRO A 142 -3.79 -30.04 9.74
C PRO A 142 -4.03 -28.81 8.88
N GLU A 143 -5.25 -28.30 8.83
CA GLU A 143 -5.49 -26.95 8.28
C GLU A 143 -4.79 -25.90 9.18
N PHE A 144 -4.34 -24.80 8.58
CA PHE A 144 -3.77 -23.66 9.32
C PHE A 144 -4.47 -22.36 8.92
N THR A 145 -4.44 -21.38 9.82
CA THR A 145 -4.97 -20.02 9.61
C THR A 145 -3.96 -18.95 10.04
#